data_AF-A0A256H2G8-F1
#
_entry.id   AF-A0A256H2G8-F1
#
_cell.length_a   1.000
_cell.length_b   1.000
_cell.length_c   1.000
_cell.angle_alpha   90.00
_cell.angle_beta   90.00
_cell.angle_gamma   90.00
#
_symmetry.space_group_name_H-M   'P 1'
#
loop_
_entity.id
_entity.type
_entity.pdbx_description
1 polymer ?
#
loop_
_entity_poly.entity_id
_entity_poly.type
_entity_poly.pdbx_seq_one_letter_code
_entity_poly.pdbx_strand_id
1 'polypeptide(L)' 'VAAQVGDEGVAVSVVNPSEVRTEFGSEDGEPFEERFEPGTVTEPEEVAEAIAFAATREGSSAQEIDLFRRDKFGDALS' A
#
# COMPACT_ATOMS: atom_id res chain seq x y z
N VAL A 1 -11.77 11.09 -9.96
CA VAL A 1 -12.69 10.38 -9.06
C VAL A 1 -13.09 11.23 -7.86
N ALA A 2 -12.20 11.57 -6.93
CA ALA A 2 -12.58 12.29 -5.69
C ALA A 2 -13.48 13.53 -5.89
N ALA A 3 -13.10 14.44 -6.80
CA ALA A 3 -13.89 15.64 -7.10
C ALA A 3 -15.27 15.34 -7.71
N GLN A 4 -15.49 14.17 -8.31
CA GLN A 4 -16.75 13.80 -8.95
C GLN A 4 -17.79 13.28 -7.95
N VAL A 5 -17.36 12.83 -6.76
CA VAL A 5 -18.21 12.18 -5.75
C VAL A 5 -18.21 12.92 -4.41
N GLY A 6 -17.55 14.09 -4.35
CA GLY A 6 -17.39 14.86 -3.11
C GLY A 6 -18.71 15.35 -2.51
N ASP A 7 -19.66 15.76 -3.37
CA ASP A 7 -20.99 16.20 -2.93
C ASP A 7 -21.85 15.06 -2.35
N GLU A 8 -21.49 13.81 -2.64
CA GLU A 8 -22.11 12.60 -2.09
C GLU A 8 -21.50 12.21 -0.72
N GLY A 9 -20.51 12.97 -0.24
CA GLY A 9 -19.79 12.66 0.99
C GLY A 9 -18.87 11.43 0.89
N VAL A 10 -18.53 11.00 -0.33
CA VAL A 10 -17.69 9.82 -0.56
C VAL A 10 -16.22 10.21 -0.52
N ALA A 11 -15.45 9.57 0.37
CA ALA A 11 -14.00 9.68 0.41
C ALA A 11 -13.34 8.71 -0.60
N VAL A 12 -12.27 9.17 -1.26
CA VAL A 12 -11.45 8.35 -2.18
C VAL A 12 -10.00 8.44 -1.72
N SER A 13 -9.35 7.28 -1.61
CA SER A 13 -7.95 7.15 -1.18
C SER A 13 -7.19 6.26 -2.17
N VAL A 14 -5.92 6.57 -2.41
CA VAL A 14 -4.98 5.70 -3.13
C VAL A 14 -4.03 5.10 -2.09
N VAL A 15 -3.98 3.76 -2.00
CA VAL A 15 -2.99 3.06 -1.18
C VAL A 15 -2.01 2.38 -2.15
N ASN A 16 -0.76 2.81 -2.10
CA ASN A 16 0.28 2.45 -3.06
C ASN A 16 1.49 1.83 -2.35
N PRO A 17 1.42 0.54 -2.01
CA PRO A 17 2.55 -0.16 -1.40
C PRO A 17 3.57 -0.60 -2.46
N SER A 18 4.80 -0.87 -2.02
CA SER A 18 5.82 -1.49 -2.86
C SER A 18 6.40 -2.74 -2.22
N GLU A 19 6.58 -3.79 -3.03
CA GLU A 19 7.07 -5.10 -2.60
C GLU A 19 6.25 -5.63 -1.42
N VAL A 20 5.12 -6.26 -1.72
CA VAL A 20 4.27 -6.86 -0.68
C VAL A 20 4.32 -8.37 -0.83
N ARG A 21 4.56 -9.11 0.27
CA ARG A 21 4.53 -10.59 0.29
C ARG A 21 3.13 -11.10 -0.01
N THR A 22 2.85 -11.32 -1.28
CA THR A 22 1.53 -11.67 -1.81
C THR A 22 1.67 -12.76 -2.87
N GLU A 23 0.54 -13.29 -3.31
CA GLU A 23 0.46 -14.21 -4.45
C GLU A 23 0.77 -13.56 -5.81
N PHE A 24 1.01 -12.23 -5.87
CA PHE A 24 1.36 -11.59 -7.13
C PHE A 24 2.64 -12.18 -7.71
N GLY A 25 2.64 -12.44 -9.02
CA GLY A 25 3.71 -13.15 -9.72
C GLY A 25 3.49 -14.66 -9.86
N SER A 26 2.47 -15.24 -9.20
CA SER A 26 2.13 -16.68 -9.31
C SER A 26 1.90 -17.13 -10.75
N GLU A 27 1.30 -16.28 -11.59
CA GLU A 27 1.03 -16.61 -13.01
C GLU A 27 2.31 -16.70 -13.86
N ASP A 28 3.39 -16.05 -13.41
CA ASP A 28 4.66 -15.92 -14.14
C ASP A 28 5.81 -16.74 -13.52
N GLY A 29 5.56 -17.47 -12.42
CA GLY A 29 6.46 -18.49 -11.89
C GLY A 29 6.59 -18.52 -10.37
N GLU A 30 6.99 -17.40 -9.75
CA GLU A 30 7.27 -17.33 -8.32
C GLU A 30 6.51 -16.15 -7.69
N PRO A 31 5.57 -16.41 -6.76
CA PRO A 31 4.87 -15.33 -6.06
C PRO A 31 5.80 -14.53 -5.17
N PHE A 32 5.42 -13.29 -4.87
CA PHE A 32 6.19 -12.41 -3.99
C PHE A 32 6.32 -12.97 -2.57
N GLU A 33 5.36 -13.76 -2.11
CA GLU A 33 5.46 -14.43 -0.81
C GLU A 33 6.57 -15.48 -0.72
N GLU A 34 6.91 -16.14 -1.83
CA GLU A 34 8.01 -17.11 -1.94
C GLU A 34 9.34 -16.39 -2.23
N ARG A 35 9.30 -15.36 -3.08
CA ARG A 35 10.47 -14.57 -3.47
C ARG A 35 11.10 -13.79 -2.31
N PHE A 36 10.31 -13.37 -1.33
CA PHE A 36 10.78 -12.54 -0.21
C PHE A 36 10.60 -13.24 1.13
N GLU A 37 11.67 -13.23 1.94
CA GLU A 37 11.60 -13.75 3.30
C GLU A 37 10.67 -12.90 4.18
N PRO A 38 9.97 -13.50 5.16
CA PRO A 38 9.16 -12.74 6.12
C PRO A 38 9.95 -11.60 6.79
N GLY A 39 9.34 -10.42 6.83
CA GLY A 39 9.90 -9.20 7.43
C GLY A 39 10.95 -8.49 6.59
N THR A 40 11.25 -8.95 5.37
CA THR A 40 12.26 -8.31 4.49
C THR A 40 11.69 -7.28 3.52
N VAL A 41 10.37 -7.30 3.33
CA VAL A 41 9.58 -6.34 2.55
C VAL A 41 8.30 -6.01 3.33
N THR A 42 7.41 -5.21 2.74
CA THR A 42 6.10 -4.91 3.34
C THR A 42 5.26 -6.19 3.46
N GLU A 43 4.68 -6.41 4.65
CA GLU A 43 3.75 -7.51 4.89
C GLU A 43 2.31 -7.10 4.50
N PRO A 44 1.44 -8.05 4.09
CA PRO A 44 0.04 -7.77 3.79
C PRO A 44 -0.71 -7.04 4.92
N GLU A 45 -0.41 -7.37 6.17
CA GLU A 45 -1.02 -6.75 7.34
C GLU A 45 -0.73 -5.25 7.42
N GLU A 46 0.46 -4.80 7.02
CA GLU A 46 0.81 -3.37 6.99
C GLU A 46 -0.03 -2.61 5.95
N VAL A 47 -0.31 -3.24 4.80
CA VAL A 47 -1.20 -2.68 3.78
C VAL A 47 -2.65 -2.64 4.28
N ALA A 48 -3.10 -3.70 4.95
CA ALA A 48 -4.44 -3.76 5.55
C ALA A 48 -4.64 -2.68 6.63
N GLU A 49 -3.62 -2.43 7.44
CA GLU A 49 -3.62 -1.35 8.44
C GLU A 49 -3.71 0.04 7.79
N ALA A 50 -3.00 0.28 6.69
CA ALA A 50 -3.11 1.55 5.95
C ALA A 50 -4.49 1.76 5.32
N ILE A 51 -5.10 0.68 4.78
CA ILE A 51 -6.47 0.72 4.27
C ILE A 51 -7.44 1.04 5.42
N ALA A 52 -7.29 0.35 6.56
CA ALA A 52 -8.13 0.60 7.73
C ALA A 52 -7.97 2.04 8.25
N PHE A 53 -6.74 2.57 8.27
CA PHE A 53 -6.48 3.96 8.62
C PHE A 53 -7.21 4.92 7.68
N ALA A 54 -7.12 4.73 6.37
CA ALA A 54 -7.80 5.58 5.39
C ALA A 54 -9.33 5.52 5.52
N ALA A 55 -9.87 4.31 5.68
CA ALA A 55 -11.31 4.05 5.73
C ALA A 55 -11.98 4.57 7.02
N THR A 56 -11.23 4.77 8.10
CA THR A 56 -11.76 5.18 9.41
C THR A 56 -11.64 6.68 9.67
N ARG A 57 -11.13 7.48 8.73
CA ARG A 57 -11.00 8.93 8.91
C ARG A 57 -12.36 9.62 8.82
N GLU A 58 -12.71 10.32 9.90
CA GLU A 58 -13.87 11.23 9.93
C GLU A 58 -13.45 12.65 9.53
N GLY A 59 -14.30 13.34 8.77
CA GLY A 59 -14.17 14.76 8.42
C GLY A 59 -13.10 15.13 7.38
N SER A 60 -12.08 14.28 7.16
CA SER A 60 -11.05 14.47 6.12
C SER A 60 -10.67 13.13 5.49
N SER A 61 -10.37 13.12 4.20
CA SER A 61 -9.88 11.91 3.50
C SER A 61 -8.35 11.84 3.51
N ALA A 62 -7.80 10.65 3.74
CA ALA A 62 -6.40 10.36 3.47
C ALA A 62 -6.23 10.13 1.97
N GLN A 63 -5.91 11.17 1.20
CA GLN A 63 -5.94 11.10 -0.27
C GLN A 63 -4.98 10.03 -0.83
N GLU A 64 -3.79 9.90 -0.26
CA GLU A 64 -2.75 9.01 -0.74
C GLU A 64 -1.90 8.48 0.43
N ILE A 65 -1.57 7.18 0.39
CA ILE A 65 -0.68 6.51 1.33
C ILE A 65 0.28 5.64 0.53
N ASP A 66 1.54 6.10 0.44
CA ASP A 66 2.64 5.31 -0.11
C ASP A 66 3.33 4.51 1.01
N LEU A 67 3.44 3.19 0.83
CA LEU A 67 4.11 2.31 1.78
C LEU A 67 5.38 1.73 1.15
N PHE A 68 6.51 2.09 1.72
CA PHE A 68 7.82 1.61 1.31
C PHE A 68 8.60 1.09 2.53
N ARG A 69 9.39 0.03 2.33
CA ARG A 69 10.48 -0.32 3.26
C ARG A 69 11.31 0.94 3.58
N ARG A 70 11.74 1.11 4.83
CA ARG A 70 12.41 2.36 5.27
C ARG A 70 13.71 2.65 4.53
N ASP A 71 14.38 1.61 4.06
CA ASP A 71 15.65 1.64 3.33
C ASP A 71 15.47 1.62 1.80
N LYS A 72 14.23 1.68 1.27
CA LYS A 72 13.90 1.62 -0.18
C LYS A 72 14.77 2.54 -1.04
N PHE A 73 15.10 3.70 -0.49
CA PHE A 73 15.85 4.76 -1.18
C PHE A 73 17.24 5.01 -0.59
N GLY A 74 17.73 4.13 0.28
CA GLY A 74 19.03 4.26 0.95
C GLY A 74 20.23 4.26 -0.02
N ASP A 75 20.12 3.54 -1.13
CA ASP A 75 21.19 3.38 -2.14
C ASP A 75 21.19 4.50 -3.20
N ALA A 76 20.24 5.44 -3.18
CA ALA A 76 20.13 6.48 -4.21
C ALA A 76 21.21 7.59 -4.11
N LEU A 77 22.10 7.51 -3.11
CA LEU A 77 23.13 8.52 -2.82
C LEU A 77 24.56 7.95 -2.72
N SER A 78 24.78 6.67 -3.03
CA SER A 78 26.11 6.01 -3.00
C SER A 78 26.82 6.03 -4.35
#